data_AF-A0A7Z9GVU1-F1
#
_entry.id   AF-A0A7Z9GVU1-F1
#
_cell.length_a   1.000
_cell.length_b   1.000
_cell.length_c   1.000
_cell.angle_alpha   90.00
_cell.angle_beta   90.00
_cell.angle_gamma   90.00
#
_symmetry.space_group_name_H-M   'P 1'
#
loop_
_entity.id
_entity.type
_entity.pdbx_description
1 polymer ?
#
loop_
_entity_poly.entity_id
_entity_poly.type
_entity_poly.pdbx_seq_one_letter_code
_entity_poly.pdbx_strand_id
1 'polypeptide(L)'
;MNLLCYRTAHCRWRVILVLFALIAVACSAASQAAEPVDAWIDPQGIQGSLIIAGGGKLPPEIIDQFIKLAGGEQAHLVIIPTASIRADQEDTAPLLESWQQHKPASLTLLHTRSRDEANKAEFITPLTKATGVWFLGGAQSRLSAAYLDTAVEKELTALLKRGGVVGGSSAGAAIQSRLMIARGSDVAELQAGFDLLPGTIIDQHFLARKRQPRLLGAVSKHPLKVGLGIDEGTALLVQGRLIKVLGRSSVTVCLAASKTKPALQRQVTGGQRLDLTALRRAARDRQDPVFPPKTLPPTRVAAGSLVIVGGGGLPMPIRKRFIELAGGPAALIVVLPTAQTDPLPEQVGQKYFEEAGARNVQVLRARKRSDVESAEAAKLLKQAGGIWFGGGRQWRFVDAYENTSALPLIHAVLERGGVIGGSSAGASIQAQYLVRGSPLTNRDMMAAGYERGFGFLPGVAIDQHFAQRKRFSDMTAVMKAHPELLGIGIDESTALVVRGSKGEVWGKGQVHLYDWRQPPVAGKPDHGSYPAKTRYDLVARKVTFLPKISPPDPADSGDKKQQD
;
A
#
# COMPACT_ATOMS: atom_id res chain seq x y z
N MET A 1 -31.27 -77.54 -0.48
CA MET A 1 -32.23 -78.52 0.07
C MET A 1 -32.62 -78.05 1.47
N ASN A 2 -33.87 -77.59 1.58
CA ASN A 2 -34.75 -77.44 2.75
C ASN A 2 -34.34 -76.69 4.03
N LEU A 3 -35.22 -75.72 4.33
CA LEU A 3 -35.55 -75.12 5.62
C LEU A 3 -35.85 -76.18 6.70
N LEU A 4 -35.64 -75.85 7.98
CA LEU A 4 -36.75 -75.64 8.93
C LEU A 4 -36.30 -74.97 10.24
N CYS A 5 -37.25 -74.23 10.81
CA CYS A 5 -37.21 -73.37 11.98
C CYS A 5 -37.57 -74.16 13.25
N TYR A 6 -37.02 -73.83 14.42
CA TYR A 6 -37.75 -73.93 15.71
C TYR A 6 -37.17 -72.98 16.77
N ARG A 7 -38.07 -72.21 17.39
CA ARG A 7 -37.84 -71.25 18.49
C ARG A 7 -38.11 -71.89 19.85
N THR A 8 -37.32 -71.52 20.86
CA THR A 8 -37.64 -71.39 22.31
C THR A 8 -36.35 -70.94 23.01
N ALA A 9 -36.25 -70.11 24.05
CA ALA A 9 -37.17 -69.41 24.94
C ALA A 9 -36.39 -68.25 25.63
N HIS A 10 -37.13 -67.34 26.24
CA HIS A 10 -36.64 -66.14 26.93
C HIS A 10 -35.76 -66.41 28.16
N CYS A 11 -34.69 -65.63 28.33
CA CYS A 11 -34.16 -65.26 29.65
C CYS A 11 -33.62 -63.83 29.63
N ARG A 12 -34.13 -62.98 30.52
CA ARG A 12 -33.81 -61.55 30.63
C ARG A 12 -32.71 -61.32 31.68
N TRP A 13 -31.81 -60.39 31.31
CA TRP A 13 -31.31 -59.25 32.09
C TRP A 13 -29.86 -59.22 32.63
N ARG A 14 -29.18 -58.14 32.18
CA ARG A 14 -28.07 -57.36 32.78
C ARG A 14 -26.64 -57.86 32.55
N VAL A 15 -26.07 -57.46 31.40
CA VAL A 15 -24.62 -57.32 31.22
C VAL A 15 -24.25 -55.87 31.53
N ILE A 16 -23.37 -55.72 32.52
CA ILE A 16 -22.68 -54.47 32.86
C ILE A 16 -21.64 -54.21 31.77
N LEU A 17 -21.83 -53.18 30.95
CA LEU A 17 -20.82 -52.69 30.00
C LEU A 17 -19.99 -51.60 30.68
N VAL A 18 -18.73 -51.94 30.97
CA VAL A 18 -17.70 -51.01 31.41
C VAL A 18 -17.38 -50.06 30.26
N LEU A 19 -17.67 -48.76 30.43
CA LEU A 19 -17.28 -47.70 29.51
C LEU A 19 -15.75 -47.50 29.61
N PHE A 20 -15.00 -47.92 28.59
CA PHE A 20 -13.64 -47.41 28.37
C PHE A 20 -13.75 -46.06 27.66
N ALA A 21 -13.53 -44.98 28.42
CA ALA A 21 -13.36 -43.63 27.86
C ALA A 21 -11.97 -43.53 27.21
N LEU A 22 -11.91 -43.74 25.89
CA LEU A 22 -10.78 -43.32 25.07
C LEU A 22 -10.85 -41.79 24.91
N ILE A 23 -10.13 -41.08 25.78
CA ILE A 23 -9.80 -39.66 25.57
C ILE A 23 -8.77 -39.61 24.44
N ALA A 24 -9.26 -39.53 23.20
CA ALA A 24 -8.45 -39.09 22.08
C ALA A 24 -8.13 -37.61 22.30
N VAL A 25 -6.88 -37.31 22.67
CA VAL A 25 -6.32 -35.96 22.62
C VAL A 25 -6.33 -35.52 21.17
N ALA A 26 -7.40 -34.86 20.75
CA ALA A 26 -7.45 -34.15 19.49
C ALA A 26 -6.51 -32.93 19.60
N CYS A 27 -5.26 -33.11 19.17
CA CYS A 27 -4.42 -31.99 18.76
C CYS A 27 -5.16 -31.24 17.66
N SER A 28 -5.84 -30.16 18.03
CA SER A 28 -6.41 -29.20 17.09
C SER A 28 -5.27 -28.52 16.33
N ALA A 29 -4.83 -29.15 15.25
CA ALA A 29 -4.13 -28.46 14.18
C ALA A 29 -5.12 -27.45 13.61
N ALA A 30 -5.03 -26.20 14.09
CA ALA A 30 -5.73 -25.09 13.48
C ALA A 30 -5.31 -25.04 12.01
N SER A 31 -6.21 -25.45 11.12
CA SER A 31 -6.06 -25.28 9.69
C SER A 31 -5.87 -23.79 9.43
N GLN A 32 -4.65 -23.38 9.08
CA GLN A 32 -4.37 -22.05 8.55
C GLN A 32 -5.14 -21.93 7.23
N ALA A 33 -6.35 -21.38 7.30
CA ALA A 33 -7.04 -20.92 6.10
C ALA A 33 -6.09 -19.98 5.35
N ALA A 34 -5.91 -20.19 4.05
CA ALA A 34 -5.14 -19.29 3.21
C ALA A 34 -5.69 -17.87 3.39
N GLU A 35 -4.84 -16.90 3.72
CA GLU A 35 -5.28 -15.51 3.82
C GLU A 35 -5.88 -15.08 2.48
N PRO A 36 -7.06 -14.44 2.48
CA PRO A 36 -7.66 -13.96 1.24
C PRO A 36 -6.70 -12.97 0.59
N VAL A 37 -6.50 -13.11 -0.74
CA VAL A 37 -5.68 -12.19 -1.55
C VAL A 37 -6.20 -10.74 -1.45
N ASP A 38 -7.49 -10.60 -1.11
CA ASP A 38 -8.19 -9.32 -0.93
C ASP A 38 -8.09 -8.72 0.48
N ALA A 39 -7.24 -9.26 1.37
CA ALA A 39 -7.05 -8.71 2.70
C ALA A 39 -6.60 -7.23 2.60
N TRP A 40 -7.43 -6.33 3.11
CA TRP A 40 -7.15 -4.89 3.09
C TRP A 40 -5.84 -4.58 3.82
N ILE A 41 -4.98 -3.80 3.17
CA ILE A 41 -3.71 -3.32 3.73
C ILE A 41 -3.94 -1.90 4.23
N ASP A 42 -3.85 -1.69 5.56
CA ASP A 42 -3.86 -0.33 6.11
C ASP A 42 -2.64 0.45 5.59
N PRO A 43 -2.83 1.51 4.79
CA PRO A 43 -1.73 2.26 4.20
C PRO A 43 -0.91 3.05 5.23
N GLN A 44 -1.43 3.28 6.43
CA GLN A 44 -0.72 4.00 7.50
C GLN A 44 0.42 3.17 8.11
N GLY A 45 0.38 1.85 7.96
CA GLY A 45 1.36 0.93 8.54
C GLY A 45 1.07 0.65 10.02
N ILE A 46 2.10 0.68 10.86
CA ILE A 46 1.98 0.40 12.30
C ILE A 46 1.73 1.68 13.12
N GLN A 47 1.22 1.54 14.34
CA GLN A 47 1.25 2.61 15.33
C GLN A 47 2.51 2.49 16.21
N GLY A 48 2.95 3.59 16.82
CA GLY A 48 4.18 3.61 17.60
C GLY A 48 5.43 3.36 16.76
N SER A 49 6.45 2.76 17.37
CA SER A 49 7.71 2.45 16.70
C SER A 49 8.17 1.02 16.98
N LEU A 50 8.85 0.40 16.01
CA LEU A 50 9.55 -0.87 16.23
C LEU A 50 11.04 -0.74 15.94
N ILE A 51 11.87 -1.43 16.72
CA ILE A 51 13.27 -1.70 16.40
C ILE A 51 13.49 -3.21 16.34
N ILE A 52 13.80 -3.70 15.15
CA ILE A 52 13.92 -5.13 14.88
C ILE A 52 15.37 -5.42 14.50
N ALA A 53 16.15 -5.96 15.44
CA ALA A 53 17.59 -6.10 15.28
C ALA A 53 18.01 -7.55 14.99
N GLY A 54 18.88 -7.70 13.99
CA GLY A 54 19.31 -9.01 13.50
C GLY A 54 20.20 -9.79 14.48
N GLY A 55 20.60 -9.22 15.61
CA GLY A 55 21.44 -9.90 16.60
C GLY A 55 22.93 -9.59 16.49
N GLY A 56 23.76 -10.43 17.12
CA GLY A 56 25.18 -10.16 17.31
C GLY A 56 25.42 -8.96 18.23
N LYS A 57 26.63 -8.37 18.16
CA LYS A 57 26.92 -7.12 18.87
C LYS A 57 26.24 -5.95 18.15
N LEU A 58 25.21 -5.39 18.78
CA LEU A 58 24.50 -4.24 18.24
C LEU A 58 25.36 -2.98 18.37
N PRO A 59 25.50 -2.20 17.29
CA PRO A 59 26.09 -0.87 17.37
C PRO A 59 25.29 0.06 18.31
N PRO A 60 25.97 0.99 19.03
CA PRO A 60 25.31 1.92 19.96
C PRO A 60 24.16 2.71 19.33
N GLU A 61 24.29 3.12 18.06
CA GLU A 61 23.27 3.94 17.39
C GLU A 61 21.90 3.26 17.29
N ILE A 62 21.84 1.92 17.33
CA ILE A 62 20.57 1.18 17.33
C ILE A 62 19.90 1.28 18.71
N ILE A 63 20.68 1.13 19.78
CA ILE A 63 20.18 1.22 21.16
C ILE A 63 19.84 2.68 21.50
N ASP A 64 20.69 3.63 21.14
CA ASP A 64 20.43 5.07 21.34
C ASP A 64 19.13 5.50 20.64
N GLN A 65 18.88 4.99 19.44
CA GLN A 65 17.64 5.25 18.72
C GLN A 65 16.42 4.64 19.43
N PHE A 66 16.56 3.47 20.05
CA PHE A 66 15.51 2.88 20.89
C PHE A 66 15.22 3.74 22.12
N ILE A 67 16.26 4.08 22.88
CA ILE A 67 16.15 4.91 24.09
C ILE A 67 15.53 6.26 23.76
N LYS A 68 15.96 6.90 22.67
CA LYS A 68 15.37 8.15 22.19
C LYS A 68 13.88 8.03 21.91
N LEU A 69 13.45 6.96 21.24
CA LEU A 69 12.04 6.71 20.94
C LEU A 69 11.22 6.37 22.19
N ALA A 70 11.87 5.77 23.20
CA ALA A 70 11.25 5.49 24.49
C ALA A 70 11.14 6.74 25.38
N GLY A 71 11.73 7.88 25.01
CA GLY A 71 11.64 9.13 25.79
C GLY A 71 12.96 9.57 26.46
N GLY A 72 14.08 8.94 26.14
CA GLY A 72 15.39 9.30 26.71
C GLY A 72 15.42 9.07 28.22
N GLU A 73 15.84 10.08 28.98
CA GLU A 73 15.86 10.03 30.45
C GLU A 73 14.44 9.93 31.07
N GLN A 74 13.39 10.29 30.34
CA GLN A 74 12.00 10.13 30.79
C GLN A 74 11.41 8.75 30.46
N ALA A 75 12.23 7.84 29.93
CA ALA A 75 11.76 6.53 29.50
C ALA A 75 11.38 5.63 30.69
N HIS A 76 10.25 4.95 30.57
CA HIS A 76 9.87 3.82 31.40
C HIS A 76 10.16 2.54 30.62
N LEU A 77 11.33 1.94 30.86
CA LEU A 77 11.82 0.78 30.11
C LEU A 77 11.45 -0.53 30.79
N VAL A 78 10.95 -1.46 29.98
CA VAL A 78 10.75 -2.85 30.38
C VAL A 78 11.64 -3.76 29.52
N ILE A 79 12.51 -4.53 30.16
CA ILE A 79 13.41 -5.49 29.52
C ILE A 79 12.86 -6.89 29.73
N ILE A 80 12.65 -7.63 28.65
CA ILE A 80 12.08 -8.98 28.67
C ILE A 80 13.17 -9.99 28.28
N PRO A 81 13.75 -10.72 29.25
CA PRO A 81 14.82 -11.67 29.00
C PRO A 81 14.31 -13.06 28.61
N THR A 82 12.99 -13.29 28.58
CA THR A 82 12.34 -14.60 28.46
C THR A 82 12.85 -15.47 27.28
N ALA A 83 13.42 -14.93 26.21
CA ALA A 83 14.04 -15.79 25.19
C ALA A 83 15.27 -16.57 25.73
N SER A 84 16.03 -15.95 26.63
CA SER A 84 17.28 -16.47 27.20
C SER A 84 17.04 -17.58 28.20
N ILE A 85 18.00 -18.50 28.33
CA ILE A 85 18.08 -19.45 29.45
C ILE A 85 18.52 -18.78 30.76
N ARG A 86 19.21 -17.63 30.67
CA ARG A 86 19.68 -16.89 31.85
C ARG A 86 18.58 -16.09 32.54
N ALA A 87 17.38 -16.06 31.95
CA ALA A 87 16.25 -15.33 32.51
C ALA A 87 15.77 -15.93 33.85
N ASP A 88 16.03 -17.22 34.07
CA ASP A 88 15.63 -17.95 35.27
C ASP A 88 16.74 -17.97 36.35
N GLN A 89 17.86 -17.27 36.13
CA GLN A 89 18.95 -17.16 37.12
C GLN A 89 18.60 -16.13 38.20
N GLU A 90 19.10 -16.33 39.42
CA GLU A 90 18.88 -15.40 40.54
C GLU A 90 19.54 -14.03 40.27
N ASP A 91 20.79 -14.04 39.81
CA ASP A 91 21.49 -12.80 39.43
C ASP A 91 21.10 -12.37 38.00
N THR A 92 20.21 -11.38 37.93
CA THR A 92 19.76 -10.78 36.69
C THR A 92 20.34 -9.37 36.45
N ALA A 93 21.19 -8.87 37.36
CA ALA A 93 21.79 -7.54 37.25
C ALA A 93 22.57 -7.33 35.94
N PRO A 94 23.34 -8.32 35.42
CA PRO A 94 24.04 -8.18 34.15
C PRO A 94 23.13 -7.95 32.94
N LEU A 95 21.85 -8.32 33.02
CA LEU A 95 20.88 -8.10 31.93
C LEU A 95 20.43 -6.64 31.83
N LEU A 96 20.59 -5.88 32.92
CA LEU A 96 20.14 -4.49 33.04
C LEU A 96 21.30 -3.48 33.00
N GLU A 97 22.53 -3.90 33.27
CA GLU A 97 23.70 -3.01 33.43
C GLU A 97 23.86 -2.01 32.27
N SER A 98 23.84 -2.48 31.02
CA SER A 98 23.97 -1.61 29.84
C SER A 98 22.80 -0.64 29.67
N TRP A 99 21.61 -1.01 30.16
CA TRP A 99 20.42 -0.17 30.07
C TRP A 99 20.42 0.93 31.13
N GLN A 100 20.94 0.64 32.32
CA GLN A 100 21.06 1.59 33.43
C GLN A 100 21.96 2.79 33.07
N GLN A 101 22.98 2.57 32.22
CA GLN A 101 23.90 3.61 31.74
C GLN A 101 23.19 4.73 30.98
N HIS A 102 22.02 4.46 30.40
CA HIS A 102 21.19 5.45 29.69
C HIS A 102 20.26 6.25 30.62
N LYS A 103 20.28 5.98 31.94
CA LYS A 103 19.55 6.72 32.98
C LYS A 103 18.05 6.92 32.68
N PRO A 104 17.27 5.86 32.36
CA PRO A 104 15.83 5.98 32.18
C PRO A 104 15.14 6.31 33.52
N ALA A 105 13.96 6.95 33.47
CA ALA A 105 13.14 7.25 34.64
C ALA A 105 12.74 6.00 35.42
N SER A 106 12.56 4.86 34.74
CA SER A 106 12.47 3.55 35.39
C SER A 106 12.98 2.43 34.49
N LEU A 107 13.57 1.41 35.08
CA LEU A 107 14.04 0.20 34.40
C LEU A 107 13.50 -1.04 35.12
N THR A 108 12.66 -1.82 34.43
CA THR A 108 12.04 -3.03 35.00
C THR A 108 12.44 -4.26 34.17
N LEU A 109 12.94 -5.31 34.83
CA LEU A 109 13.05 -6.63 34.22
C LEU A 109 11.72 -7.36 34.37
N LEU A 110 11.13 -7.83 33.27
CA LEU A 110 9.84 -8.52 33.31
C LEU A 110 9.96 -9.92 32.69
N HIS A 111 9.80 -10.95 33.53
CA HIS A 111 10.03 -12.33 33.15
C HIS A 111 9.03 -13.29 33.81
N THR A 112 8.43 -14.17 33.01
CA THR A 112 7.80 -15.41 33.47
C THR A 112 7.84 -16.47 32.38
N ARG A 113 7.70 -17.73 32.78
CA ARG A 113 7.44 -18.88 31.91
C ARG A 113 5.96 -19.29 31.90
N SER A 114 5.20 -18.82 32.90
CA SER A 114 3.80 -19.19 33.11
C SER A 114 2.87 -18.25 32.35
N ARG A 115 1.97 -18.83 31.56
CA ARG A 115 0.92 -18.09 30.85
C ARG A 115 -0.10 -17.49 31.82
N ASP A 116 -0.36 -18.17 32.94
CA ASP A 116 -1.28 -17.66 33.96
C ASP A 116 -0.68 -16.42 34.63
N GLU A 117 0.60 -16.46 34.95
CA GLU A 117 1.33 -15.30 35.47
C GLU A 117 1.34 -14.15 34.47
N ALA A 118 1.60 -14.43 33.18
CA ALA A 118 1.55 -13.44 32.12
C ALA A 118 0.17 -12.78 31.92
N ASN A 119 -0.90 -13.35 32.49
CA ASN A 119 -2.24 -12.78 32.48
C ASN A 119 -2.61 -12.03 33.78
N LYS A 120 -1.78 -12.07 34.82
CA LYS A 120 -2.06 -11.34 36.08
C LYS A 120 -1.91 -9.84 35.90
N ALA A 121 -2.83 -9.09 36.49
CA ALA A 121 -2.83 -7.62 36.47
C ALA A 121 -1.54 -7.04 37.06
N GLU A 122 -1.05 -7.61 38.15
CA GLU A 122 0.21 -7.22 38.80
C GLU A 122 1.40 -7.40 37.87
N PHE A 123 1.45 -8.54 37.16
CA PHE A 123 2.53 -8.85 36.22
C PHE A 123 2.58 -7.88 35.04
N ILE A 124 1.44 -7.49 34.48
CA ILE A 124 1.39 -6.56 33.34
C ILE A 124 1.48 -5.09 33.75
N THR A 125 1.41 -4.76 35.04
CA THR A 125 1.42 -3.37 35.54
C THR A 125 2.61 -2.55 35.00
N PRO A 126 3.86 -3.06 34.97
CA PRO A 126 4.97 -2.34 34.35
C PRO A 126 4.76 -2.01 32.87
N LEU A 127 4.08 -2.89 32.12
CA LEU A 127 3.81 -2.69 30.70
C LEU A 127 2.79 -1.59 30.45
N THR A 128 1.86 -1.33 31.38
CA THR A 128 0.86 -0.26 31.20
C THR A 128 1.48 1.14 31.23
N LYS A 129 2.55 1.31 32.01
CA LYS A 129 3.32 2.56 32.15
C LYS A 129 4.53 2.64 31.23
N ALA A 130 4.92 1.53 30.62
CA ALA A 130 6.09 1.48 29.75
C ALA A 130 5.96 2.47 28.58
N THR A 131 7.08 3.06 28.22
CA THR A 131 7.28 3.84 26.99
C THR A 131 8.19 3.11 26.00
N GLY A 132 9.00 2.17 26.50
CA GLY A 132 9.82 1.27 25.68
C GLY A 132 9.86 -0.15 26.25
N VAL A 133 9.66 -1.16 25.40
CA VAL A 133 9.85 -2.57 25.75
C VAL A 133 10.95 -3.17 24.87
N TRP A 134 11.91 -3.88 25.45
CA TRP A 134 12.96 -4.56 24.69
C TRP A 134 13.02 -6.06 24.97
N PHE A 135 12.92 -6.87 23.92
CA PHE A 135 13.12 -8.32 23.98
C PHE A 135 14.59 -8.72 23.73
N LEU A 136 15.19 -9.40 24.70
CA LEU A 136 16.54 -9.95 24.55
C LEU A 136 16.57 -11.19 23.63
N GLY A 137 17.79 -11.59 23.24
CA GLY A 137 18.03 -12.76 22.42
C GLY A 137 17.87 -14.09 23.18
N GLY A 138 17.83 -15.20 22.43
CA GLY A 138 17.66 -16.55 22.97
C GLY A 138 16.85 -17.43 22.03
N ALA A 139 15.84 -18.14 22.55
CA ALA A 139 14.90 -18.93 21.77
C ALA A 139 13.54 -18.22 21.68
N GLN A 140 13.14 -17.81 20.48
CA GLN A 140 11.88 -17.10 20.24
C GLN A 140 10.64 -17.95 20.54
N SER A 141 10.73 -19.28 20.47
CA SER A 141 9.64 -20.18 20.89
C SER A 141 9.30 -20.07 22.37
N ARG A 142 10.23 -19.61 23.22
CA ARG A 142 9.95 -19.36 24.64
C ARG A 142 9.12 -18.09 24.85
N LEU A 143 9.31 -17.08 23.99
CA LEU A 143 8.52 -15.86 24.03
C LEU A 143 7.07 -16.13 23.61
N SER A 144 6.87 -16.86 22.52
CA SER A 144 5.53 -17.25 22.08
C SER A 144 4.84 -18.17 23.09
N ALA A 145 5.53 -19.17 23.63
CA ALA A 145 4.96 -20.05 24.66
C ALA A 145 4.47 -19.28 25.90
N ALA A 146 5.26 -18.31 26.39
CA ALA A 146 4.93 -17.54 27.58
C ALA A 146 3.87 -16.46 27.34
N TYR A 147 3.92 -15.74 26.21
CA TYR A 147 3.22 -14.46 26.06
C TYR A 147 2.22 -14.38 24.91
N LEU A 148 2.26 -15.28 23.92
CA LEU A 148 1.30 -15.25 22.80
C LEU A 148 -0.13 -15.44 23.32
N ASP A 149 -1.08 -14.64 22.86
CA ASP A 149 -2.49 -14.59 23.25
C ASP A 149 -2.72 -14.33 24.76
N THR A 150 -1.75 -13.72 25.44
CA THR A 150 -1.86 -13.31 26.86
C THR A 150 -2.07 -11.80 27.00
N ALA A 151 -2.30 -11.33 28.23
CA ALA A 151 -2.37 -9.91 28.55
C ALA A 151 -1.05 -9.17 28.23
N VAL A 152 0.11 -9.83 28.27
CA VAL A 152 1.39 -9.23 27.83
C VAL A 152 1.32 -8.80 26.36
N GLU A 153 0.89 -9.67 25.44
CA GLU A 153 0.78 -9.30 24.00
C GLU A 153 -0.22 -8.15 23.78
N LYS A 154 -1.33 -8.16 24.52
CA LYS A 154 -2.31 -7.07 24.48
C LYS A 154 -1.69 -5.74 24.91
N GLU A 155 -0.88 -5.74 25.98
CA GLU A 155 -0.20 -4.53 26.46
C GLU A 155 0.93 -4.06 25.52
N LEU A 156 1.62 -4.95 24.81
CA LEU A 156 2.56 -4.54 23.75
C LEU A 156 1.82 -3.80 22.62
N THR A 157 0.63 -4.28 22.26
CA THR A 157 -0.22 -3.60 21.27
C THR A 157 -0.70 -2.26 21.82
N ALA A 158 -1.10 -2.18 23.09
CA ALA A 158 -1.49 -0.93 23.74
C ALA A 158 -0.34 0.07 23.80
N LEU A 159 0.90 -0.39 24.04
CA LEU A 159 2.12 0.41 24.02
C LEU A 159 2.34 1.08 22.67
N LEU A 160 2.22 0.31 21.59
CA LEU A 160 2.35 0.85 20.24
C LEU A 160 1.23 1.85 19.92
N LYS A 161 -0.01 1.55 20.31
CA LYS A 161 -1.16 2.45 20.11
C LYS A 161 -1.01 3.81 20.79
N ARG A 162 -0.39 3.85 21.97
CA ARG A 162 -0.09 5.10 22.70
C ARG A 162 1.23 5.76 22.28
N GLY A 163 1.89 5.27 21.22
CA GLY A 163 3.06 5.89 20.61
C GLY A 163 4.42 5.41 21.13
N GLY A 164 4.45 4.39 21.99
CA GLY A 164 5.70 3.83 22.52
C GLY A 164 6.48 2.98 21.50
N VAL A 165 7.60 2.41 21.96
CA VAL A 165 8.50 1.61 21.13
C VAL A 165 8.65 0.17 21.62
N VAL A 166 8.55 -0.80 20.71
CA VAL A 166 8.94 -2.19 20.97
C VAL A 166 10.21 -2.53 20.20
N GLY A 167 11.26 -2.91 20.91
CA GLY A 167 12.54 -3.32 20.37
C GLY A 167 12.81 -4.80 20.61
N GLY A 168 13.69 -5.39 19.82
CA GLY A 168 14.18 -6.73 20.12
C GLY A 168 15.33 -7.18 19.22
N SER A 169 16.17 -8.05 19.77
CA SER A 169 17.36 -8.57 19.09
C SER A 169 17.30 -10.09 18.96
N SER A 170 17.70 -10.63 17.81
CA SER A 170 17.72 -12.08 17.56
C SER A 170 16.31 -12.70 17.77
N ALA A 171 16.08 -13.51 18.79
CA ALA A 171 14.76 -14.01 19.13
C ALA A 171 13.70 -12.89 19.30
N GLY A 172 14.09 -11.76 19.90
CA GLY A 172 13.25 -10.58 20.05
C GLY A 172 12.92 -9.87 18.72
N ALA A 173 13.68 -10.12 17.65
CA ALA A 173 13.32 -9.67 16.31
C ALA A 173 12.32 -10.62 15.65
N ALA A 174 12.55 -11.94 15.73
CA ALA A 174 11.70 -12.95 15.10
C ALA A 174 10.25 -12.92 15.62
N ILE A 175 10.07 -12.74 16.94
CA ILE A 175 8.75 -12.76 17.59
C ILE A 175 7.81 -11.65 17.13
N GLN A 176 8.33 -10.57 16.55
CA GLN A 176 7.53 -9.42 16.12
C GLN A 176 6.70 -9.69 14.85
N SER A 177 6.92 -10.82 14.16
CA SER A 177 6.09 -11.27 13.04
C SER A 177 5.04 -12.27 13.49
N ARG A 178 3.83 -12.26 12.90
CA ARG A 178 2.81 -13.31 13.17
C ARG A 178 3.28 -14.67 12.73
N LEU A 179 3.86 -14.75 11.54
CA LEU A 179 4.39 -15.99 10.99
C LEU A 179 5.90 -16.03 11.26
N MET A 180 6.25 -16.52 12.45
CA MET A 180 7.60 -16.47 12.98
C MET A 180 8.38 -17.72 12.58
N ILE A 181 9.61 -17.54 12.07
CA ILE A 181 10.57 -18.65 11.95
C ILE A 181 11.05 -19.00 13.36
N ALA A 182 10.57 -20.13 13.91
CA ALA A 182 10.90 -20.57 15.26
C ALA A 182 12.26 -21.28 15.32
N ARG A 183 12.59 -22.07 14.30
CA ARG A 183 13.86 -22.81 14.16
C ARG A 183 14.08 -23.31 12.72
N GLY A 184 15.10 -24.14 12.53
CA GLY A 184 15.47 -24.77 11.25
C GLY A 184 16.72 -24.17 10.61
N SER A 185 17.55 -24.98 9.95
CA SER A 185 18.76 -24.51 9.23
C SER A 185 18.41 -24.02 7.82
N ASP A 186 18.08 -24.94 6.92
CA ASP A 186 17.76 -24.67 5.52
C ASP A 186 16.26 -24.63 5.26
N VAL A 187 15.48 -25.31 6.10
CA VAL A 187 14.01 -25.33 6.04
C VAL A 187 13.49 -24.67 7.31
N ALA A 188 12.67 -23.63 7.15
CA ALA A 188 12.06 -22.94 8.28
C ALA A 188 10.95 -23.79 8.91
N GLU A 189 10.99 -23.90 10.23
CA GLU A 189 9.83 -24.33 11.03
C GLU A 189 9.11 -23.08 11.55
N LEU A 190 7.86 -22.92 11.15
CA LEU A 190 7.07 -21.72 11.44
C LEU A 190 6.18 -21.93 12.66
N GLN A 191 6.04 -20.89 13.48
CA GLN A 191 5.10 -20.80 14.61
C GLN A 191 4.46 -19.42 14.65
N ALA A 192 3.47 -19.25 15.53
CA ALA A 192 2.85 -17.95 15.76
C ALA A 192 3.73 -17.04 16.61
N GLY A 193 3.82 -15.76 16.23
CA GLY A 193 4.37 -14.66 17.01
C GLY A 193 3.35 -13.51 17.17
N PHE A 194 3.81 -12.35 17.68
CA PHE A 194 2.95 -11.28 18.20
C PHE A 194 2.33 -10.34 17.14
N ASP A 195 2.69 -10.49 15.87
CA ASP A 195 2.15 -9.67 14.77
C ASP A 195 2.33 -8.15 14.91
N LEU A 196 3.40 -7.70 15.58
CA LEU A 196 3.68 -6.28 15.74
C LEU A 196 4.07 -5.62 14.40
N LEU A 197 4.76 -6.36 13.51
CA LEU A 197 5.03 -5.97 12.13
C LEU A 197 4.20 -6.83 11.15
N PRO A 198 2.94 -6.44 10.85
CA PRO A 198 2.02 -7.27 10.10
C PRO A 198 2.43 -7.48 8.65
N GLY A 199 2.06 -8.63 8.10
CA GLY A 199 2.34 -8.99 6.70
C GLY A 199 3.80 -9.35 6.40
N THR A 200 4.59 -9.67 7.44
CA THR A 200 6.01 -9.98 7.30
C THR A 200 6.38 -11.35 7.88
N ILE A 201 7.51 -11.91 7.42
CA ILE A 201 8.24 -13.03 8.02
C ILE A 201 9.65 -12.51 8.31
N ILE A 202 10.05 -12.51 9.58
CA ILE A 202 11.34 -11.97 10.00
C ILE A 202 12.33 -13.10 10.22
N ASP A 203 13.53 -12.94 9.65
CA ASP A 203 14.69 -13.74 9.95
C ASP A 203 15.84 -12.86 10.45
N GLN A 204 16.63 -13.39 11.36
CA GLN A 204 17.68 -12.73 12.14
C GLN A 204 19.02 -13.44 11.89
N HIS A 205 20.14 -12.81 12.23
CA HIS A 205 21.51 -13.28 11.96
C HIS A 205 21.66 -13.78 10.51
N PHE A 206 21.03 -13.07 9.59
CA PHE A 206 20.59 -13.65 8.32
C PHE A 206 21.76 -14.08 7.43
N LEU A 207 22.67 -13.16 7.10
CA LEU A 207 23.84 -13.47 6.27
C LEU A 207 24.88 -14.23 7.10
N ALA A 208 25.12 -13.78 8.34
CA ALA A 208 26.07 -14.39 9.26
C ALA A 208 25.85 -15.91 9.45
N ARG A 209 24.60 -16.38 9.34
CA ARG A 209 24.25 -17.81 9.49
C ARG A 209 23.71 -18.45 8.22
N LYS A 210 23.88 -17.82 7.05
CA LYS A 210 23.47 -18.35 5.73
C LYS A 210 21.99 -18.76 5.67
N ARG A 211 21.10 -17.97 6.27
CA ARG A 211 19.67 -18.30 6.47
C ARG A 211 18.78 -17.99 5.26
N GLN A 212 19.38 -17.62 4.14
CA GLN A 212 18.66 -17.31 2.91
C GLN A 212 17.75 -18.45 2.43
N PRO A 213 18.16 -19.73 2.40
CA PRO A 213 17.30 -20.83 1.94
C PRO A 213 16.00 -20.93 2.75
N ARG A 214 16.09 -20.85 4.08
CA ARG A 214 14.91 -21.01 4.96
C ARG A 214 13.91 -19.87 4.83
N LEU A 215 14.38 -18.63 4.71
CA LEU A 215 13.50 -17.47 4.53
C LEU A 215 12.81 -17.50 3.17
N LEU A 216 13.54 -17.83 2.10
CA LEU A 216 12.95 -17.97 0.76
C LEU A 216 11.93 -19.11 0.71
N GLY A 217 12.24 -20.24 1.34
CA GLY A 217 11.30 -21.35 1.47
C GLY A 217 10.02 -20.96 2.22
N ALA A 218 10.14 -20.19 3.31
CA ALA A 218 9.00 -19.68 4.05
C ALA A 218 8.15 -18.70 3.20
N VAL A 219 8.79 -17.73 2.55
CA VAL A 219 8.10 -16.77 1.67
C VAL A 219 7.43 -17.46 0.49
N SER A 220 8.06 -18.50 -0.10
CA SER A 220 7.45 -19.25 -1.20
C SER A 220 6.18 -20.00 -0.78
N LYS A 221 6.10 -20.48 0.47
CA LYS A 221 4.90 -21.13 1.02
C LYS A 221 3.83 -20.14 1.46
N HIS A 222 4.22 -18.89 1.72
CA HIS A 222 3.34 -17.82 2.19
C HIS A 222 3.54 -16.56 1.32
N PRO A 223 3.12 -16.60 0.05
CA PRO A 223 3.57 -15.63 -0.95
C PRO A 223 2.98 -14.22 -0.79
N LEU A 224 1.98 -14.05 0.07
CA LEU A 224 1.45 -12.75 0.49
C LEU A 224 2.29 -12.04 1.56
N LYS A 225 3.30 -12.72 2.13
CA LYS A 225 4.17 -12.15 3.17
C LYS A 225 5.47 -11.60 2.59
N VAL A 226 5.97 -10.54 3.20
CA VAL A 226 7.28 -9.96 2.91
C VAL A 226 8.33 -10.62 3.80
N GLY A 227 9.34 -11.25 3.20
CA GLY A 227 10.49 -11.77 3.97
C GLY A 227 11.48 -10.65 4.29
N LEU A 228 11.92 -10.57 5.55
CA LEU A 228 12.89 -9.61 6.03
C LEU A 228 14.03 -10.35 6.72
N GLY A 229 15.14 -10.56 6.00
CA GLY A 229 16.36 -11.15 6.53
C GLY A 229 17.31 -10.10 7.07
N ILE A 230 17.39 -9.94 8.38
CA ILE A 230 18.15 -8.89 9.06
C ILE A 230 19.48 -9.48 9.54
N ASP A 231 20.59 -8.91 9.07
CA ASP A 231 21.91 -9.39 9.45
C ASP A 231 22.38 -8.89 10.83
N GLU A 232 23.43 -9.50 11.36
CA GLU A 232 24.01 -9.07 12.65
C GLU A 232 24.46 -7.60 12.61
N GLY A 233 24.37 -6.93 13.76
CA GLY A 233 24.73 -5.52 13.90
C GLY A 233 23.91 -4.56 13.03
N THR A 234 22.73 -4.98 12.58
CA THR A 234 21.80 -4.24 11.72
C THR A 234 20.40 -4.31 12.30
N ALA A 235 19.60 -3.27 12.09
CA ALA A 235 18.21 -3.25 12.51
C ALA A 235 17.29 -2.53 11.52
N LEU A 236 16.00 -2.84 11.62
CA LEU A 236 14.93 -2.05 11.04
C LEU A 236 14.34 -1.14 12.10
N LEU A 237 14.33 0.17 11.84
CA LEU A 237 13.46 1.12 12.53
C LEU A 237 12.17 1.28 11.72
N VAL A 238 11.03 0.94 12.30
CA VAL A 238 9.72 1.05 11.66
C VAL A 238 8.88 2.10 12.38
N GLN A 239 8.33 3.07 11.64
CA GLN A 239 7.42 4.08 12.16
C GLN A 239 6.31 4.34 11.12
N GLY A 240 5.06 4.04 11.48
CA GLY A 240 4.00 4.02 10.48
C GLY A 240 4.30 2.98 9.39
N ARG A 241 4.33 3.45 8.16
CA ARG A 241 4.74 2.67 6.98
C ARG A 241 6.22 2.79 6.65
N LEU A 242 6.95 3.76 7.24
CA LEU A 242 8.33 4.02 6.88
C LEU A 242 9.24 3.05 7.63
N ILE A 243 10.15 2.42 6.88
CA ILE A 243 11.19 1.57 7.41
C ILE A 243 12.54 2.22 7.09
N LYS A 244 13.40 2.38 8.09
CA LYS A 244 14.79 2.82 7.92
C LYS A 244 15.73 1.69 8.36
N VAL A 245 16.72 1.37 7.53
CA VAL A 245 17.77 0.41 7.91
C VAL A 245 18.84 1.14 8.73
N LEU A 246 19.21 0.58 9.87
CA LEU A 246 20.24 1.07 10.79
C LEU A 246 21.37 0.03 10.92
N GLY A 247 22.56 0.48 11.31
CA GLY A 247 23.70 -0.39 11.56
C GLY A 247 24.59 -0.61 10.34
N ARG A 248 25.47 -1.63 10.44
CA ARG A 248 26.68 -1.74 9.60
C ARG A 248 26.57 -2.71 8.43
N SER A 249 25.61 -3.65 8.45
CA SER A 249 25.39 -4.63 7.39
C SER A 249 24.11 -4.28 6.62
N SER A 250 23.28 -5.27 6.29
CA SER A 250 22.11 -5.10 5.43
C SER A 250 20.88 -5.86 5.93
N VAL A 251 19.73 -5.43 5.43
CA VAL A 251 18.50 -6.21 5.43
C VAL A 251 18.23 -6.69 4.02
N THR A 252 17.97 -7.99 3.87
CA THR A 252 17.51 -8.58 2.60
C THR A 252 15.99 -8.64 2.59
N VAL A 253 15.38 -7.92 1.65
CA VAL A 253 13.95 -7.99 1.36
C VAL A 253 13.68 -9.10 0.36
N CYS A 254 12.81 -10.04 0.72
CA CYS A 254 12.44 -11.19 -0.09
C CYS A 254 10.95 -11.17 -0.45
N LEU A 255 10.62 -11.35 -1.73
CA LEU A 255 9.25 -11.59 -2.20
C LEU A 255 9.19 -12.88 -3.00
N ALA A 256 8.09 -13.64 -2.87
CA ALA A 256 7.88 -14.88 -3.59
C ALA A 256 7.91 -14.68 -5.11
N ALA A 257 8.29 -15.71 -5.86
CA ALA A 257 8.10 -15.69 -7.31
C ALA A 257 6.59 -15.54 -7.65
N SER A 258 6.30 -15.00 -8.83
CA SER A 258 4.97 -15.09 -9.44
C SER A 258 5.06 -15.91 -10.73
N LYS A 259 3.92 -16.08 -11.41
CA LYS A 259 3.89 -16.68 -12.75
C LYS A 259 4.75 -15.94 -13.78
N THR A 260 5.06 -14.66 -13.55
CA THR A 260 5.76 -13.79 -14.52
C THR A 260 6.98 -13.07 -13.99
N LYS A 261 7.19 -13.01 -12.67
CA LYS A 261 8.33 -12.33 -12.05
C LYS A 261 9.12 -13.35 -11.21
N PRO A 262 10.45 -13.47 -11.37
CA PRO A 262 11.26 -14.32 -10.50
C PRO A 262 11.20 -13.82 -9.06
N ALA A 263 11.50 -14.68 -8.08
CA ALA A 263 11.58 -14.27 -6.67
C ALA A 263 12.50 -13.06 -6.52
N LEU A 264 12.07 -12.07 -5.73
CA LEU A 264 12.86 -10.86 -5.48
C LEU A 264 13.74 -11.09 -4.27
N GLN A 265 15.01 -10.72 -4.37
CA GLN A 265 15.93 -10.59 -3.26
C GLN A 265 16.70 -9.29 -3.42
N ARG A 266 16.49 -8.35 -2.49
CA ARG A 266 17.14 -7.04 -2.54
C ARG A 266 17.76 -6.72 -1.19
N GLN A 267 19.08 -6.57 -1.17
CA GLN A 267 19.79 -6.06 0.00
C GLN A 267 19.62 -4.54 0.11
N VAL A 268 19.46 -4.07 1.34
CA VAL A 268 19.20 -2.68 1.71
C VAL A 268 20.12 -2.37 2.89
N THR A 269 20.98 -1.38 2.75
CA THR A 269 22.04 -1.04 3.71
C THR A 269 21.67 0.15 4.60
N GLY A 270 22.47 0.39 5.64
CA GLY A 270 22.28 1.48 6.59
C GLY A 270 21.99 2.84 5.92
N GLY A 271 20.96 3.54 6.44
CA GLY A 271 20.52 4.85 5.96
C GLY A 271 19.46 4.79 4.84
N GLN A 272 19.35 3.67 4.12
CA GLN A 272 18.32 3.50 3.10
C GLN A 272 16.93 3.30 3.72
N ARG A 273 15.90 3.61 2.92
CA ARG A 273 14.50 3.59 3.33
C ARG A 273 13.69 2.60 2.51
N LEU A 274 12.73 1.97 3.16
CA LEU A 274 11.72 1.11 2.57
C LEU A 274 10.34 1.59 3.00
N ASP A 275 9.31 1.12 2.30
CA ASP A 275 7.93 1.42 2.61
C ASP A 275 7.17 0.10 2.84
N LEU A 276 6.73 -0.13 4.08
CA LEU A 276 6.06 -1.35 4.51
C LEU A 276 4.80 -1.64 3.67
N THR A 277 4.01 -0.60 3.39
CA THR A 277 2.77 -0.73 2.61
C THR A 277 3.09 -1.07 1.16
N ALA A 278 4.08 -0.42 0.54
CA ALA A 278 4.52 -0.76 -0.81
C ALA A 278 5.04 -2.20 -0.91
N LEU A 279 5.80 -2.66 0.09
CA LEU A 279 6.28 -4.05 0.13
C LEU A 279 5.14 -5.06 0.26
N ARG A 280 4.17 -4.81 1.15
CA ARG A 280 2.99 -5.67 1.31
C ARG A 280 2.12 -5.70 0.05
N ARG A 281 1.90 -4.54 -0.58
CA ARG A 281 1.20 -4.48 -1.89
C ARG A 281 1.99 -5.20 -2.97
N ALA A 282 3.31 -5.03 -3.04
CA ALA A 282 4.14 -5.76 -3.99
C ALA A 282 4.09 -7.28 -3.79
N ALA A 283 3.97 -7.77 -2.55
CA ALA A 283 3.76 -9.20 -2.28
C ALA A 283 2.37 -9.68 -2.79
N ARG A 284 1.31 -8.92 -2.47
CA ARG A 284 -0.07 -9.16 -2.93
C ARG A 284 -0.17 -9.15 -4.46
N ASP A 285 0.27 -8.08 -5.10
CA ASP A 285 0.15 -7.85 -6.55
C ASP A 285 0.91 -8.89 -7.39
N ARG A 286 1.85 -9.62 -6.79
CA ARG A 286 2.53 -10.76 -7.44
C ARG A 286 1.66 -12.00 -7.51
N GLN A 287 0.62 -12.10 -6.67
CA GLN A 287 -0.35 -13.19 -6.69
C GLN A 287 -1.54 -12.88 -7.60
N ASP A 288 -1.74 -11.62 -7.94
CA ASP A 288 -2.75 -11.19 -8.90
C ASP A 288 -2.47 -11.71 -10.33
N PRO A 289 -3.48 -11.66 -11.21
CA PRO A 289 -3.26 -11.76 -12.64
C PRO A 289 -2.19 -10.78 -13.13
N VAL A 290 -1.45 -11.22 -14.16
CA VAL A 290 -0.37 -10.46 -14.79
C VAL A 290 -0.83 -9.04 -15.10
N PHE A 291 -0.06 -8.08 -14.60
CA PHE A 291 -0.34 -6.66 -14.76
C PHE A 291 0.91 -5.90 -15.25
N PRO A 292 0.77 -4.95 -16.20
CA PRO A 292 -0.43 -4.75 -17.03
C PRO A 292 -0.77 -6.01 -17.84
N PRO A 293 -2.05 -6.21 -18.22
CA PRO A 293 -2.43 -7.40 -18.95
C PRO A 293 -1.84 -7.36 -20.37
N LYS A 294 -1.29 -8.49 -20.83
CA LYS A 294 -0.70 -8.61 -22.18
C LYS A 294 -1.67 -8.21 -23.29
N THR A 295 -2.95 -8.55 -23.10
CA THR A 295 -4.04 -8.12 -23.97
C THR A 295 -4.79 -7.01 -23.27
N LEU A 296 -4.65 -5.79 -23.78
CA LEU A 296 -5.32 -4.62 -23.22
C LEU A 296 -6.76 -4.50 -23.76
N PRO A 297 -7.71 -4.07 -22.91
CA PRO A 297 -9.01 -3.64 -23.41
C PRO A 297 -8.85 -2.40 -24.31
N PRO A 298 -9.81 -2.13 -25.22
CA PRO A 298 -9.76 -0.95 -26.08
C PRO A 298 -9.62 0.33 -25.26
N THR A 299 -8.64 1.18 -25.59
CA THR A 299 -8.42 2.47 -24.93
C THR A 299 -9.55 3.45 -25.27
N ARG A 300 -10.66 3.33 -24.54
CA ARG A 300 -11.84 4.18 -24.70
C ARG A 300 -12.57 4.35 -23.38
N VAL A 301 -13.34 5.42 -23.31
CA VAL A 301 -14.30 5.68 -22.23
C VAL A 301 -15.69 5.29 -22.74
N ALA A 302 -16.32 4.29 -22.15
CA ALA A 302 -17.57 3.72 -22.68
C ALA A 302 -18.75 4.72 -22.63
N ALA A 303 -18.86 5.48 -21.55
CA ALA A 303 -19.85 6.53 -21.35
C ALA A 303 -19.21 7.69 -20.56
N GLY A 304 -19.78 8.90 -20.69
CA GLY A 304 -19.24 10.08 -20.02
C GLY A 304 -17.98 10.63 -20.69
N SER A 305 -17.11 11.26 -19.90
CA SER A 305 -15.91 11.95 -20.42
C SER A 305 -14.76 11.99 -19.42
N LEU A 306 -13.53 12.10 -19.92
CA LEU A 306 -12.36 12.42 -19.11
C LEU A 306 -11.77 13.78 -19.47
N VAL A 307 -11.26 14.51 -18.46
CA VAL A 307 -10.46 15.73 -18.63
C VAL A 307 -9.14 15.56 -17.89
N ILE A 308 -8.08 15.22 -18.63
CA ILE A 308 -6.79 14.81 -18.08
C ILE A 308 -5.78 15.95 -18.26
N VAL A 309 -5.38 16.63 -17.18
CA VAL A 309 -4.60 17.88 -17.25
C VAL A 309 -3.17 17.71 -16.74
N GLY A 310 -2.18 18.17 -17.51
CA GLY A 310 -0.77 17.97 -17.20
C GLY A 310 -0.22 18.75 -15.99
N GLY A 311 -1.01 19.59 -15.31
CA GLY A 311 -0.53 20.40 -14.18
C GLY A 311 -0.16 21.84 -14.59
N GLY A 312 0.53 22.57 -13.71
CA GLY A 312 1.04 23.92 -14.01
C GLY A 312 -0.03 24.96 -14.32
N GLY A 313 -1.20 24.83 -13.68
CA GLY A 313 -2.36 25.69 -13.89
C GLY A 313 -3.51 24.99 -14.61
N LEU A 314 -4.69 25.59 -14.53
CA LEU A 314 -5.90 25.11 -15.19
C LEU A 314 -6.51 26.27 -15.99
N PRO A 315 -6.26 26.37 -17.31
CA PRO A 315 -6.79 27.44 -18.14
C PRO A 315 -8.32 27.51 -18.18
N MET A 316 -8.89 28.72 -18.23
CA MET A 316 -10.35 28.96 -18.22
C MET A 316 -11.13 28.13 -19.26
N PRO A 317 -10.69 27.97 -20.53
CA PRO A 317 -11.40 27.13 -21.49
C PRO A 317 -11.55 25.67 -21.03
N ILE A 318 -10.52 25.11 -20.38
CA ILE A 318 -10.56 23.74 -19.84
C ILE A 318 -11.51 23.65 -18.65
N ARG A 319 -11.55 24.67 -17.78
CA ARG A 319 -12.49 24.74 -16.65
C ARG A 319 -13.94 24.74 -17.14
N LYS A 320 -14.27 25.64 -18.08
CA LYS A 320 -15.60 25.72 -18.68
C LYS A 320 -15.99 24.42 -19.37
N ARG A 321 -15.05 23.80 -20.09
CA ARG A 321 -15.28 22.51 -20.73
C ARG A 321 -15.59 21.41 -19.71
N PHE A 322 -14.87 21.35 -18.59
CA PHE A 322 -15.17 20.40 -17.52
C PHE A 322 -16.58 20.63 -16.92
N ILE A 323 -16.97 21.88 -16.67
CA ILE A 323 -18.31 22.21 -16.15
C ILE A 323 -19.41 21.80 -17.14
N GLU A 324 -19.23 22.08 -18.43
CA GLU A 324 -20.16 21.63 -19.48
C GLU A 324 -20.30 20.10 -19.49
N LEU A 325 -19.17 19.38 -19.44
CA LEU A 325 -19.13 17.92 -19.38
C LEU A 325 -19.77 17.34 -18.11
N ALA A 326 -19.78 18.09 -17.01
CA ALA A 326 -20.40 17.69 -15.75
C ALA A 326 -21.94 17.81 -15.75
N GLY A 327 -22.54 18.43 -16.77
CA GLY A 327 -23.97 18.75 -16.82
C GLY A 327 -24.28 20.24 -16.67
N GLY A 328 -23.28 21.12 -16.80
CA GLY A 328 -23.42 22.56 -16.78
C GLY A 328 -23.30 23.20 -15.38
N PRO A 329 -23.55 24.52 -15.28
CA PRO A 329 -23.30 25.31 -14.06
C PRO A 329 -23.95 24.81 -12.77
N ALA A 330 -25.10 24.15 -12.85
CA ALA A 330 -25.84 23.66 -11.68
C ALA A 330 -25.44 22.24 -11.25
N ALA A 331 -24.67 21.52 -12.06
CA ALA A 331 -24.24 20.18 -11.75
C ALA A 331 -23.35 20.14 -10.50
N LEU A 332 -23.49 19.08 -9.69
CA LEU A 332 -22.62 18.87 -8.54
C LEU A 332 -21.22 18.46 -9.01
N ILE A 333 -20.24 19.31 -8.73
CA ILE A 333 -18.81 19.02 -8.91
C ILE A 333 -18.19 18.67 -7.56
N VAL A 334 -17.62 17.47 -7.45
CA VAL A 334 -16.94 17.02 -6.23
C VAL A 334 -15.43 17.07 -6.43
N VAL A 335 -14.73 17.89 -5.65
CA VAL A 335 -13.27 18.06 -5.69
C VAL A 335 -12.61 17.18 -4.63
N LEU A 336 -11.63 16.37 -5.05
CA LEU A 336 -10.88 15.44 -4.21
C LEU A 336 -9.43 15.97 -4.06
N PRO A 337 -9.10 16.65 -2.95
CA PRO A 337 -7.75 17.16 -2.68
C PRO A 337 -6.81 16.07 -2.14
N THR A 338 -7.20 14.79 -2.19
CA THR A 338 -6.53 13.65 -1.54
C THR A 338 -5.07 13.46 -1.94
N ALA A 339 -4.59 14.01 -3.05
CA ALA A 339 -3.17 13.97 -3.40
C ALA A 339 -2.29 14.97 -2.63
N GLN A 340 -2.86 16.00 -2.00
CA GLN A 340 -2.08 17.05 -1.33
C GLN A 340 -1.47 16.58 -0.01
N THR A 341 -0.45 17.29 0.45
CA THR A 341 0.16 17.11 1.78
C THR A 341 -0.80 17.54 2.88
N ASP A 342 -0.62 16.98 4.07
CA ASP A 342 -1.39 17.36 5.26
C ASP A 342 -0.65 18.45 6.04
N PRO A 343 -1.36 19.36 6.74
CA PRO A 343 -2.81 19.53 6.70
C PRO A 343 -3.30 20.03 5.34
N LEU A 344 -4.53 19.64 4.96
CA LEU A 344 -5.14 20.14 3.73
C LEU A 344 -5.41 21.65 3.83
N PRO A 345 -5.12 22.44 2.78
CA PRO A 345 -5.51 23.84 2.75
C PRO A 345 -7.04 24.03 2.86
N GLU A 346 -7.46 25.19 3.36
CA GLU A 346 -8.88 25.53 3.45
C GLU A 346 -9.53 25.57 2.04
N GLN A 347 -8.86 26.20 1.08
CA GLN A 347 -9.30 26.29 -0.31
C GLN A 347 -8.49 25.35 -1.19
N VAL A 348 -9.17 24.35 -1.76
CA VAL A 348 -8.54 23.32 -2.60
C VAL A 348 -9.36 23.11 -3.87
N GLY A 349 -8.93 23.73 -4.97
CA GLY A 349 -9.49 23.54 -6.31
C GLY A 349 -10.91 24.07 -6.56
N GLN A 350 -11.71 24.32 -5.52
CA GLN A 350 -13.10 24.79 -5.61
C GLN A 350 -13.24 26.06 -6.45
N LYS A 351 -12.42 27.07 -6.10
CA LYS A 351 -12.36 28.37 -6.77
C LYS A 351 -12.17 28.28 -8.27
N TYR A 352 -11.42 27.27 -8.77
CA TYR A 352 -11.23 27.13 -10.21
C TYR A 352 -12.57 26.99 -10.94
N PHE A 353 -13.49 26.21 -10.39
CA PHE A 353 -14.78 25.94 -11.01
C PHE A 353 -15.80 27.04 -10.70
N GLU A 354 -15.79 27.59 -9.49
CA GLU A 354 -16.65 28.73 -9.11
C GLU A 354 -16.38 29.95 -10.00
N GLU A 355 -15.11 30.33 -10.18
CA GLU A 355 -14.67 31.41 -11.08
C GLU A 355 -15.03 31.15 -12.55
N ALA A 356 -15.21 29.88 -12.93
CA ALA A 356 -15.60 29.47 -14.27
C ALA A 356 -17.12 29.33 -14.44
N GLY A 357 -17.91 29.60 -13.38
CA GLY A 357 -19.37 29.67 -13.41
C GLY A 357 -20.09 28.46 -12.81
N ALA A 358 -19.40 27.51 -12.16
CA ALA A 358 -20.06 26.44 -11.41
C ALA A 358 -20.73 27.00 -10.15
N ARG A 359 -21.95 26.54 -9.85
CA ARG A 359 -22.77 27.01 -8.73
C ARG A 359 -22.88 25.98 -7.60
N ASN A 360 -22.43 24.74 -7.83
CA ASN A 360 -22.52 23.65 -6.87
C ASN A 360 -21.21 22.85 -6.84
N VAL A 361 -20.24 23.35 -6.06
CA VAL A 361 -18.94 22.71 -5.88
C VAL A 361 -18.81 22.27 -4.43
N GLN A 362 -18.48 20.99 -4.22
CA GLN A 362 -18.25 20.44 -2.88
C GLN A 362 -16.87 19.77 -2.81
N VAL A 363 -16.24 19.81 -1.64
CA VAL A 363 -14.94 19.18 -1.43
C VAL A 363 -15.09 17.94 -0.56
N LEU A 364 -14.74 16.79 -1.14
CA LEU A 364 -14.62 15.55 -0.40
C LEU A 364 -13.21 15.43 0.17
N ARG A 365 -13.01 15.85 1.43
CA ARG A 365 -11.72 15.83 2.13
C ARG A 365 -11.34 14.44 2.68
N ALA A 366 -11.92 13.37 2.15
CA ALA A 366 -11.68 12.01 2.61
C ALA A 366 -10.25 11.54 2.28
N ARG A 367 -9.54 11.03 3.29
CA ARG A 367 -8.13 10.58 3.18
C ARG A 367 -7.90 9.20 3.80
N LYS A 368 -8.66 8.85 4.84
CA LYS A 368 -8.63 7.54 5.49
C LYS A 368 -9.78 6.69 4.98
N ARG A 369 -9.65 5.37 5.14
CA ARG A 369 -10.71 4.43 4.78
C ARG A 369 -12.06 4.79 5.42
N SER A 370 -12.06 5.12 6.71
CA SER A 370 -13.26 5.56 7.44
C SER A 370 -13.96 6.74 6.78
N ASP A 371 -13.18 7.67 6.21
CA ASP A 371 -13.72 8.89 5.62
C ASP A 371 -14.32 8.60 4.24
N VAL A 372 -13.64 7.78 3.43
CA VAL A 372 -14.09 7.45 2.06
C VAL A 372 -15.28 6.48 2.07
N GLU A 373 -15.40 5.64 3.10
CA GLU A 373 -16.52 4.70 3.29
C GLU A 373 -17.71 5.36 4.02
N SER A 374 -17.64 6.65 4.35
CA SER A 374 -18.71 7.36 5.03
C SER A 374 -19.97 7.50 4.15
N ALA A 375 -21.13 7.60 4.80
CA ALA A 375 -22.40 7.81 4.11
C ALA A 375 -22.41 9.14 3.34
N GLU A 376 -21.75 10.16 3.88
CA GLU A 376 -21.57 11.49 3.28
C GLU A 376 -20.73 11.40 1.99
N ALA A 377 -19.61 10.69 2.04
CA ALA A 377 -18.78 10.45 0.85
C ALA A 377 -19.58 9.70 -0.22
N ALA A 378 -20.25 8.61 0.15
CA ALA A 378 -21.07 7.84 -0.77
C ALA A 378 -22.19 8.68 -1.40
N LYS A 379 -22.85 9.55 -0.62
CA LYS A 379 -23.89 10.47 -1.11
C LYS A 379 -23.34 11.43 -2.17
N LEU A 380 -22.22 12.08 -1.88
CA LEU A 380 -21.58 13.01 -2.83
C LEU A 380 -21.19 12.31 -4.13
N LEU A 381 -20.56 11.13 -4.03
CA LEU A 381 -20.11 10.37 -5.19
C LEU A 381 -21.27 9.88 -6.06
N LYS A 382 -22.39 9.48 -5.46
CA LYS A 382 -23.61 9.07 -6.19
C LYS A 382 -24.28 10.22 -6.93
N GLN A 383 -24.25 11.43 -6.37
CA GLN A 383 -24.93 12.61 -6.92
C GLN A 383 -24.06 13.44 -7.88
N ALA A 384 -22.74 13.22 -7.88
CA ALA A 384 -21.81 14.02 -8.68
C ALA A 384 -22.13 13.94 -10.19
N GLY A 385 -22.18 15.10 -10.84
CA GLY A 385 -22.12 15.21 -12.31
C GLY A 385 -20.67 15.27 -12.80
N GLY A 386 -19.76 15.78 -11.97
CA GLY A 386 -18.32 15.77 -12.23
C GLY A 386 -17.49 15.49 -10.97
N ILE A 387 -16.40 14.73 -11.13
CA ILE A 387 -15.40 14.52 -10.06
C ILE A 387 -14.06 15.08 -10.52
N TRP A 388 -13.41 15.85 -9.65
CA TRP A 388 -12.11 16.46 -9.92
C TRP A 388 -11.02 15.98 -8.95
N PHE A 389 -10.04 15.24 -9.46
CA PHE A 389 -8.85 14.81 -8.73
C PHE A 389 -7.79 15.93 -8.70
N GLY A 390 -7.45 16.42 -7.51
CA GLY A 390 -6.44 17.46 -7.32
C GLY A 390 -4.99 16.99 -7.57
N GLY A 391 -4.07 17.95 -7.61
CA GLY A 391 -2.63 17.71 -7.71
C GLY A 391 -1.98 17.29 -6.38
N GLY A 392 -0.70 16.87 -6.45
CA GLY A 392 0.07 16.42 -5.28
C GLY A 392 0.81 15.11 -5.58
N ARG A 393 0.59 14.08 -4.75
CA ARG A 393 1.15 12.73 -4.94
C ARG A 393 0.05 11.69 -5.20
N GLN A 394 0.07 11.09 -6.39
CA GLN A 394 -0.95 10.16 -6.88
C GLN A 394 -1.13 8.90 -6.03
N TRP A 395 -0.07 8.44 -5.36
CA TRP A 395 -0.14 7.27 -4.48
C TRP A 395 -1.07 7.47 -3.28
N ARG A 396 -1.31 8.72 -2.86
CA ARG A 396 -2.26 9.05 -1.80
C ARG A 396 -3.71 8.75 -2.21
N PHE A 397 -4.02 8.79 -3.52
CA PHE A 397 -5.33 8.31 -4.00
C PHE A 397 -5.43 6.79 -3.88
N VAL A 398 -4.39 6.06 -4.30
CA VAL A 398 -4.34 4.59 -4.16
C VAL A 398 -4.52 4.18 -2.70
N ASP A 399 -3.87 4.87 -1.77
CA ASP A 399 -4.04 4.61 -0.33
C ASP A 399 -5.45 4.86 0.18
N ALA A 400 -6.10 5.92 -0.30
CA ALA A 400 -7.41 6.31 0.19
C ALA A 400 -8.54 5.45 -0.40
N TYR A 401 -8.50 5.11 -1.70
CA TYR A 401 -9.67 4.59 -2.41
C TYR A 401 -9.53 3.14 -2.91
N GLU A 402 -8.32 2.56 -3.00
CA GLU A 402 -8.16 1.17 -3.44
C GLU A 402 -8.95 0.21 -2.53
N ASN A 403 -9.70 -0.72 -3.13
CA ASN A 403 -10.52 -1.70 -2.43
C ASN A 403 -11.54 -1.10 -1.44
N THR A 404 -12.12 0.06 -1.80
CA THR A 404 -13.22 0.70 -1.06
C THR A 404 -14.49 0.79 -1.89
N SER A 405 -15.65 0.95 -1.24
CA SER A 405 -16.93 1.13 -1.96
C SER A 405 -16.99 2.44 -2.76
N ALA A 406 -16.13 3.41 -2.44
CA ALA A 406 -16.05 4.69 -3.13
C ALA A 406 -15.56 4.56 -4.58
N LEU A 407 -14.62 3.66 -4.88
CA LEU A 407 -14.04 3.55 -6.22
C LEU A 407 -15.08 3.12 -7.29
N PRO A 408 -15.91 2.09 -7.07
CA PRO A 408 -17.05 1.80 -7.95
C PRO A 408 -18.02 2.97 -8.13
N LEU A 409 -18.31 3.74 -7.07
CA LEU A 409 -19.18 4.93 -7.18
C LEU A 409 -18.57 6.03 -8.04
N ILE A 410 -17.25 6.18 -8.02
CA ILE A 410 -16.53 7.09 -8.91
C ILE A 410 -16.64 6.61 -10.36
N HIS A 411 -16.43 5.32 -10.64
CA HIS A 411 -16.64 4.76 -12.00
C HIS A 411 -18.08 4.98 -12.50
N ALA A 412 -19.07 4.81 -11.63
CA ALA A 412 -20.47 5.02 -11.95
C ALA A 412 -20.78 6.46 -12.43
N VAL A 413 -19.90 7.45 -12.18
CA VAL A 413 -20.02 8.82 -12.72
C VAL A 413 -19.90 8.80 -14.24
N LEU A 414 -18.96 8.03 -14.78
CA LEU A 414 -18.79 7.87 -16.22
C LEU A 414 -19.96 7.10 -16.83
N GLU A 415 -20.39 6.02 -16.16
CA GLU A 415 -21.51 5.17 -16.63
C GLU A 415 -22.81 5.97 -16.83
N ARG A 416 -23.09 6.94 -15.95
CA ARG A 416 -24.25 7.84 -16.08
C ARG A 416 -24.02 9.08 -16.96
N GLY A 417 -22.91 9.14 -17.69
CA GLY A 417 -22.62 10.21 -18.65
C GLY A 417 -21.91 11.44 -18.08
N GLY A 418 -21.51 11.42 -16.81
CA GLY A 418 -20.76 12.51 -16.17
C GLY A 418 -19.28 12.56 -16.58
N VAL A 419 -18.51 13.38 -15.86
CA VAL A 419 -17.09 13.62 -16.15
C VAL A 419 -16.18 13.30 -14.98
N ILE A 420 -15.05 12.65 -15.27
CA ILE A 420 -13.92 12.58 -14.33
C ILE A 420 -12.81 13.45 -14.88
N GLY A 421 -12.26 14.33 -14.04
CA GLY A 421 -11.16 15.20 -14.41
C GLY A 421 -10.09 15.20 -13.34
N GLY A 422 -8.91 15.69 -13.69
CA GLY A 422 -7.86 15.86 -12.72
C GLY A 422 -6.60 16.46 -13.30
N SER A 423 -5.78 17.03 -12.40
CA SER A 423 -4.57 17.73 -12.77
C SER A 423 -3.35 17.20 -12.02
N SER A 424 -2.21 17.11 -12.70
CA SER A 424 -0.98 16.59 -12.11
C SER A 424 -1.19 15.15 -11.59
N ALA A 425 -1.04 14.88 -10.29
CA ALA A 425 -1.37 13.57 -9.70
C ALA A 425 -2.77 13.06 -10.10
N GLY A 426 -3.76 13.96 -10.19
CA GLY A 426 -5.11 13.64 -10.63
C GLY A 426 -5.25 13.33 -12.12
N ALA A 427 -4.25 13.64 -12.94
CA ALA A 427 -4.17 13.14 -14.32
C ALA A 427 -3.61 11.72 -14.36
N SER A 428 -2.48 11.48 -13.68
CA SER A 428 -1.84 10.15 -13.67
C SER A 428 -2.74 9.06 -13.08
N ILE A 429 -3.53 9.35 -12.04
CA ILE A 429 -4.38 8.34 -11.39
C ILE A 429 -5.50 7.81 -12.29
N GLN A 430 -5.87 8.54 -13.35
CA GLN A 430 -6.92 8.10 -14.29
C GLN A 430 -6.46 6.97 -15.21
N ALA A 431 -5.15 6.76 -15.34
CA ALA A 431 -4.57 5.69 -16.13
C ALA A 431 -4.86 4.32 -15.51
N GLN A 432 -4.84 3.27 -16.34
CA GLN A 432 -4.77 1.90 -15.82
C GLN A 432 -3.42 1.62 -15.18
N TYR A 433 -2.32 2.00 -15.84
CA TYR A 433 -0.97 1.87 -15.32
C TYR A 433 -0.50 3.17 -14.68
N LEU A 434 -0.26 3.15 -13.37
CA LEU A 434 0.15 4.30 -12.59
C LEU A 434 1.67 4.43 -12.59
N VAL A 435 2.16 5.45 -13.29
CA VAL A 435 3.56 5.84 -13.20
C VAL A 435 3.81 6.75 -12.00
N ARG A 436 5.04 6.73 -11.47
CA ARG A 436 5.48 7.59 -10.35
C ARG A 436 4.68 7.41 -9.06
N GLY A 437 4.13 6.20 -8.87
CA GLY A 437 3.35 5.81 -7.69
C GLY A 437 4.18 5.61 -6.41
N SER A 438 5.51 5.77 -6.44
CA SER A 438 6.33 5.52 -5.25
C SER A 438 5.99 6.50 -4.10
N PRO A 439 5.77 6.01 -2.87
CA PRO A 439 5.66 6.85 -1.68
C PRO A 439 6.98 7.55 -1.31
N LEU A 440 8.12 6.94 -1.67
CA LEU A 440 9.45 7.38 -1.24
C LEU A 440 10.07 8.43 -2.18
N THR A 441 9.71 8.42 -3.47
CA THR A 441 10.31 9.32 -4.47
C THR A 441 9.35 9.56 -5.63
N ASN A 442 9.49 10.68 -6.35
CA ASN A 442 8.73 10.95 -7.57
C ASN A 442 9.45 10.50 -8.86
N ARG A 443 10.64 9.88 -8.71
CA ARG A 443 11.49 9.44 -9.83
C ARG A 443 11.30 7.99 -10.24
N ASP A 444 10.72 7.17 -9.36
CA ASP A 444 10.48 5.76 -9.63
C ASP A 444 9.23 5.59 -10.50
N MET A 445 9.44 5.29 -11.78
CA MET A 445 8.36 5.20 -12.76
C MET A 445 7.47 3.98 -12.58
N MET A 446 8.01 2.87 -12.07
CA MET A 446 7.34 1.56 -12.01
C MET A 446 7.45 1.01 -10.60
N ALA A 447 6.83 1.75 -9.68
CA ALA A 447 6.93 1.50 -8.25
C ALA A 447 6.09 0.28 -7.85
N ALA A 448 6.74 -0.86 -7.63
CA ALA A 448 6.07 -2.10 -7.23
C ALA A 448 5.10 -1.88 -6.05
N GLY A 449 3.89 -2.43 -6.15
CA GLY A 449 2.80 -2.21 -5.20
C GLY A 449 2.01 -0.91 -5.41
N TYR A 450 2.38 -0.09 -6.40
CA TYR A 450 1.71 1.16 -6.78
C TYR A 450 1.64 1.35 -8.30
N GLU A 451 1.71 0.25 -9.07
CA GLU A 451 1.68 0.26 -10.54
C GLU A 451 0.25 0.37 -11.09
N ARG A 452 -0.78 0.16 -10.25
CA ARG A 452 -2.19 0.20 -10.65
C ARG A 452 -2.81 1.57 -10.36
N GLY A 453 -3.35 2.20 -11.40
CA GLY A 453 -4.21 3.38 -11.26
C GLY A 453 -5.68 3.00 -11.18
N PHE A 454 -6.58 3.98 -11.26
CA PHE A 454 -8.03 3.72 -11.21
C PHE A 454 -8.61 3.29 -12.55
N GLY A 455 -7.84 3.33 -13.65
CA GLY A 455 -8.26 2.70 -14.90
C GLY A 455 -9.50 3.33 -15.53
N PHE A 456 -9.78 4.62 -15.27
CA PHE A 456 -10.83 5.34 -15.99
C PHE A 456 -10.55 5.40 -17.49
N LEU A 457 -9.26 5.47 -17.87
CA LEU A 457 -8.79 5.21 -19.22
C LEU A 457 -7.99 3.90 -19.25
N PRO A 458 -8.53 2.82 -19.85
CA PRO A 458 -7.82 1.54 -19.94
C PRO A 458 -6.63 1.57 -20.91
N GLY A 459 -5.61 0.75 -20.64
CA GLY A 459 -4.50 0.48 -21.56
C GLY A 459 -3.50 1.62 -21.73
N VAL A 460 -3.46 2.57 -20.80
CA VAL A 460 -2.55 3.72 -20.86
C VAL A 460 -1.68 3.86 -19.61
N ALA A 461 -0.55 4.55 -19.79
CA ALA A 461 0.24 5.16 -18.72
C ALA A 461 0.28 6.68 -18.93
N ILE A 462 -0.07 7.48 -17.92
CA ILE A 462 -0.16 8.95 -18.04
C ILE A 462 0.90 9.63 -17.14
N ASP A 463 1.80 10.41 -17.75
CA ASP A 463 2.72 11.30 -17.05
C ASP A 463 2.45 12.78 -17.38
N GLN A 464 2.76 13.64 -16.42
CA GLN A 464 2.27 15.02 -16.30
C GLN A 464 3.45 15.98 -16.10
N HIS A 465 3.25 17.28 -16.27
CA HIS A 465 4.32 18.30 -16.37
C HIS A 465 5.43 17.86 -17.32
N PHE A 466 5.03 17.29 -18.46
CA PHE A 466 5.86 16.35 -19.20
C PHE A 466 7.13 16.99 -19.77
N ALA A 467 6.99 17.95 -20.69
CA ALA A 467 8.15 18.64 -21.24
C ALA A 467 8.84 19.52 -20.19
N GLN A 468 8.06 20.18 -19.32
CA GLN A 468 8.57 21.11 -18.30
C GLN A 468 9.52 20.43 -17.32
N ARG A 469 9.33 19.12 -17.07
CA ARG A 469 10.20 18.32 -16.19
C ARG A 469 11.09 17.34 -16.95
N LYS A 470 11.24 17.50 -18.27
CA LYS A 470 12.12 16.69 -19.14
C LYS A 470 11.86 15.18 -19.04
N ARG A 471 10.59 14.77 -19.06
CA ARG A 471 10.15 13.39 -18.75
C ARG A 471 10.09 12.43 -19.94
N PHE A 472 10.59 12.86 -21.11
CA PHE A 472 10.57 12.05 -22.33
C PHE A 472 11.25 10.69 -22.17
N SER A 473 12.49 10.68 -21.65
CA SER A 473 13.25 9.44 -21.42
C SER A 473 12.60 8.53 -20.39
N ASP A 474 11.92 9.11 -19.40
CA ASP A 474 11.22 8.36 -18.37
C ASP A 474 10.04 7.59 -18.98
N MET A 475 9.26 8.22 -19.87
CA MET A 475 8.19 7.52 -20.58
C MET A 475 8.73 6.48 -21.55
N THR A 476 9.82 6.77 -22.29
CA THR A 476 10.51 5.77 -23.12
C THR A 476 10.88 4.51 -22.31
N ALA A 477 11.34 4.67 -21.07
CA ALA A 477 11.66 3.53 -20.20
C ALA A 477 10.42 2.71 -19.83
N VAL A 478 9.27 3.36 -19.57
CA VAL A 478 8.00 2.67 -19.33
C VAL A 478 7.55 1.90 -20.57
N MET A 479 7.65 2.50 -21.76
CA MET A 479 7.26 1.86 -23.01
C MET A 479 8.17 0.69 -23.40
N LYS A 480 9.46 0.74 -23.06
CA LYS A 480 10.37 -0.42 -23.20
C LYS A 480 9.95 -1.59 -22.32
N ALA A 481 9.49 -1.31 -21.10
CA ALA A 481 9.06 -2.34 -20.15
C ALA A 481 7.65 -2.87 -20.45
N HIS A 482 6.78 -2.01 -20.99
CA HIS A 482 5.36 -2.28 -21.25
C HIS A 482 4.92 -1.77 -22.62
N PRO A 483 5.43 -2.34 -23.73
CA PRO A 483 5.15 -1.87 -25.10
C PRO A 483 3.68 -2.01 -25.52
N GLU A 484 2.90 -2.83 -24.82
CA GLU A 484 1.47 -2.97 -25.01
C GLU A 484 0.71 -1.66 -24.70
N LEU A 485 1.17 -0.90 -23.71
CA LEU A 485 0.51 0.33 -23.26
C LEU A 485 0.60 1.44 -24.31
N LEU A 486 -0.31 2.41 -24.21
CA LEU A 486 -0.14 3.73 -24.83
C LEU A 486 0.41 4.69 -23.77
N GLY A 487 1.62 5.21 -23.99
CA GLY A 487 2.21 6.24 -23.15
C GLY A 487 1.67 7.61 -23.50
N ILE A 488 1.22 8.37 -22.51
CA ILE A 488 0.64 9.71 -22.68
C ILE A 488 1.40 10.69 -21.77
N GLY A 489 2.21 11.55 -22.37
CA GLY A 489 2.82 12.70 -21.71
C GLY A 489 1.97 13.95 -21.92
N ILE A 490 1.62 14.67 -20.86
CA ILE A 490 0.80 15.89 -20.96
C ILE A 490 1.57 17.07 -20.35
N ASP A 491 1.74 18.12 -21.15
CA ASP A 491 2.36 19.36 -20.72
C ASP A 491 1.52 20.14 -19.71
N GLU A 492 2.18 21.02 -18.98
CA GLU A 492 1.51 22.00 -18.14
C GLU A 492 0.48 22.86 -18.92
N SER A 493 -0.59 23.28 -18.23
CA SER A 493 -1.69 24.07 -18.80
C SER A 493 -2.29 23.48 -20.07
N THR A 494 -2.24 22.16 -20.21
CA THR A 494 -2.71 21.37 -21.36
C THR A 494 -3.54 20.21 -20.87
N ALA A 495 -4.59 19.86 -21.62
CA ALA A 495 -5.49 18.77 -21.31
C ALA A 495 -5.70 17.86 -22.51
N LEU A 496 -5.84 16.56 -22.23
CA LEU A 496 -6.45 15.59 -23.14
C LEU A 496 -7.89 15.35 -22.69
N VAL A 497 -8.86 15.76 -23.50
CA VAL A 497 -10.29 15.52 -23.25
C VAL A 497 -10.72 14.28 -24.01
N VAL A 498 -11.22 13.26 -23.32
CA VAL A 498 -11.56 11.96 -23.92
C VAL A 498 -13.06 11.70 -23.88
N ARG A 499 -13.64 11.32 -25.03
CA ARG A 499 -15.01 10.82 -25.19
C ARG A 499 -15.02 9.63 -26.14
N GLY A 500 -15.49 8.47 -25.70
CA GLY A 500 -15.36 7.25 -26.51
C GLY A 500 -13.88 6.93 -26.74
N SER A 501 -13.51 6.66 -28.00
CA SER A 501 -12.10 6.50 -28.42
C SER A 501 -11.40 7.83 -28.73
N LYS A 502 -12.11 8.96 -28.74
CA LYS A 502 -11.58 10.22 -29.25
C LYS A 502 -10.96 11.05 -28.12
N GLY A 503 -9.65 11.28 -28.21
CA GLY A 503 -8.92 12.25 -27.41
C GLY A 503 -8.75 13.57 -28.18
N GLU A 504 -9.06 14.70 -27.56
CA GLU A 504 -8.88 16.04 -28.13
C GLU A 504 -7.94 16.87 -27.25
N VAL A 505 -6.95 17.51 -27.86
CA VAL A 505 -5.96 18.32 -27.14
C VAL A 505 -6.47 19.74 -26.94
N TRP A 506 -6.39 20.22 -25.70
CA TRP A 506 -6.79 21.55 -25.26
C TRP A 506 -5.66 22.24 -24.50
N GLY A 507 -5.59 23.57 -24.55
CA GLY A 507 -4.61 24.35 -23.78
C GLY A 507 -3.45 24.87 -24.63
N LYS A 508 -2.34 25.21 -23.98
CA LYS A 508 -1.22 25.94 -24.62
C LYS A 508 -0.03 25.07 -25.01
N GLY A 509 0.17 23.94 -24.35
CA GLY A 509 1.26 23.00 -24.62
C GLY A 509 0.81 21.86 -25.53
N GLN A 510 1.45 20.70 -25.37
CA GLN A 510 1.24 19.54 -26.22
C GLN A 510 0.88 18.29 -25.41
N VAL A 511 0.29 17.33 -26.11
CA VAL A 511 0.16 15.94 -25.65
C VAL A 511 1.09 15.08 -26.49
N HIS A 512 1.93 14.30 -25.82
CA HIS A 512 2.93 13.41 -26.39
C HIS A 512 2.45 11.97 -26.29
N LEU A 513 2.31 11.29 -27.43
CA LEU A 513 1.78 9.93 -27.49
C LEU A 513 2.85 8.95 -27.96
N TYR A 514 3.06 7.91 -27.17
CA TYR A 514 4.01 6.83 -27.41
C TYR A 514 3.24 5.55 -27.77
N ASP A 515 3.24 5.19 -29.06
CA ASP A 515 2.66 3.92 -29.54
C ASP A 515 3.78 2.93 -29.86
N TRP A 516 4.03 2.00 -28.95
CA TRP A 516 5.08 0.99 -29.05
C TRP A 516 4.57 -0.39 -29.51
N ARG A 517 3.35 -0.46 -30.07
CA ARG A 517 2.91 -1.68 -30.78
C ARG A 517 3.81 -2.01 -31.97
N GLN A 518 4.49 -1.00 -32.50
CA GLN A 518 5.60 -1.15 -33.43
C GLN A 518 6.85 -0.56 -32.79
N PRO A 519 8.03 -1.19 -32.94
CA PRO A 519 9.27 -0.63 -32.44
C PRO A 519 9.54 0.76 -33.04
N PRO A 520 10.06 1.71 -32.25
CA PRO A 520 10.45 3.02 -32.77
C PRO A 520 11.57 2.88 -33.81
N VAL A 521 11.53 3.74 -34.83
CA VAL A 521 12.54 3.78 -35.88
C VAL A 521 13.79 4.47 -35.35
N ALA A 522 14.96 3.85 -35.52
CA ALA A 522 16.24 4.42 -35.11
C ALA A 522 16.44 5.82 -35.70
N GLY A 523 16.89 6.78 -34.86
CA GLY A 523 17.12 8.17 -35.26
C GLY A 523 15.86 9.05 -35.35
N LYS A 524 14.66 8.50 -35.12
CA LYS A 524 13.41 9.28 -35.03
C LYS A 524 12.90 9.34 -33.58
N PRO A 525 12.15 10.38 -33.20
CA PRO A 525 11.41 10.39 -31.93
C PRO A 525 10.52 9.15 -31.82
N ASP A 526 10.46 8.56 -30.63
CA ASP A 526 9.64 7.41 -30.28
C ASP A 526 8.19 7.78 -29.89
N HIS A 527 7.82 9.04 -30.13
CA HIS A 527 6.52 9.62 -29.82
C HIS A 527 6.13 10.67 -30.85
N GLY A 528 4.82 10.89 -30.99
CA GLY A 528 4.27 12.05 -31.67
C GLY A 528 3.88 13.14 -30.66
N SER A 529 4.05 14.40 -31.02
CA SER A 529 3.70 15.54 -30.16
C SER A 529 2.62 16.39 -30.83
N TYR A 530 1.50 16.58 -30.13
CA TYR A 530 0.27 17.11 -30.70
C TYR A 530 -0.20 18.35 -29.95
N PRO A 531 -0.33 19.52 -30.63
CA PRO A 531 -0.84 20.73 -30.01
C PRO A 531 -2.36 20.72 -29.91
N ALA A 532 -2.91 21.77 -29.29
CA ALA A 532 -4.35 21.98 -29.24
C ALA A 532 -5.03 21.95 -30.62
N LYS A 533 -6.32 21.57 -30.64
CA LYS A 533 -7.12 21.32 -31.85
C LYS A 533 -6.71 20.07 -32.65
N THR A 534 -5.86 19.23 -32.10
CA THR A 534 -5.60 17.89 -32.62
C THR A 534 -6.59 16.88 -32.03
N ARG A 535 -7.12 15.98 -32.85
CA ARG A 535 -7.85 14.80 -32.39
C ARG A 535 -7.05 13.54 -32.62
N TYR A 536 -7.18 12.60 -31.70
CA TYR A 536 -6.54 11.31 -31.73
C TYR A 536 -7.56 10.22 -31.46
N ASP A 537 -7.65 9.22 -32.33
CA ASP A 537 -8.38 8.00 -32.02
C ASP A 537 -7.46 7.07 -31.21
N LEU A 538 -7.75 6.93 -29.93
CA LEU A 538 -6.96 6.18 -28.96
C LEU A 538 -7.01 4.66 -29.20
N VAL A 539 -8.04 4.15 -29.87
CA VAL A 539 -8.16 2.72 -30.20
C VAL A 539 -7.38 2.42 -31.49
N ALA A 540 -7.61 3.19 -32.54
CA ALA A 540 -6.87 3.06 -33.79
C ALA A 540 -5.40 3.49 -33.65
N ARG A 541 -5.10 4.32 -32.64
CA ARG A 541 -3.85 5.07 -32.43
C ARG A 541 -3.46 5.91 -33.65
N LYS A 542 -4.43 6.70 -34.13
CA LYS A 542 -4.30 7.55 -35.33
C LYS A 542 -4.69 9.00 -35.05
N VAL A 543 -4.00 9.92 -35.70
CA VAL A 543 -4.22 11.36 -35.60
C VAL A 543 -5.18 11.83 -36.70
N THR A 544 -6.06 12.75 -36.36
CA THR A 544 -6.85 13.54 -37.30
C THR A 544 -6.81 15.01 -36.88
N PHE A 545 -6.48 15.92 -37.80
CA PHE A 545 -6.52 17.35 -37.52
C PHE A 545 -7.96 17.87 -37.63
N LEU A 546 -8.39 18.72 -36.70
CA LEU A 546 -9.65 19.44 -36.86
C LEU A 546 -9.50 20.47 -37.99
N PRO A 547 -10.51 20.64 -38.85
CA PRO A 547 -10.48 21.71 -39.86
C PRO A 547 -10.27 23.06 -39.18
N LYS A 548 -9.50 23.95 -39.81
CA LYS A 548 -9.43 25.35 -39.39
C LYS A 548 -10.85 25.92 -39.50
N ILE A 549 -11.43 26.35 -38.38
CA ILE A 549 -12.62 27.21 -38.44
C ILE A 549 -12.12 28.52 -39.06
N SER A 550 -12.46 28.75 -40.32
CA SER A 550 -12.30 30.05 -40.96
C SER A 550 -13.07 31.09 -40.13
N PRO A 551 -12.55 32.32 -39.92
CA PRO A 551 -13.36 33.37 -39.35
C PRO A 551 -14.66 33.51 -40.18
N PRO A 552 -15.80 33.84 -39.56
CA PRO A 552 -17.00 34.15 -40.33
C PRO A 552 -16.67 35.24 -41.35
N ASP A 553 -17.11 35.03 -42.59
CA ASP A 553 -16.94 35.96 -43.69
C ASP A 553 -17.55 37.31 -43.29
N PRO A 554 -16.86 38.47 -43.45
CA PRO A 554 -17.41 39.77 -43.06
C PRO A 554 -18.60 40.27 -43.91
N ALA A 555 -19.16 39.45 -44.79
CA ALA A 555 -20.15 39.85 -45.77
C ALA A 555 -21.47 39.10 -45.60
N ASP A 556 -22.17 39.33 -44.48
CA ASP A 556 -23.64 39.27 -44.47
C ASP A 556 -24.24 40.13 -43.33
N SER A 557 -23.87 41.41 -43.29
CA SER A 557 -24.71 42.43 -42.67
C SER A 557 -25.54 43.09 -43.76
N GLY A 558 -26.59 42.38 -44.19
CA GLY A 558 -27.61 42.92 -45.07
C GLY A 558 -28.34 44.09 -44.42
N ASP A 559 -27.86 45.30 -44.69
CA ASP A 559 -28.54 46.55 -44.40
C ASP A 559 -29.66 46.73 -45.44
N LYS A 560 -30.87 46.27 -45.13
CA LYS A 560 -32.09 46.66 -45.84
C LYS A 560 -32.78 47.77 -45.06
N LYS A 561 -32.41 49.01 -45.35
CA LYS A 561 -33.28 50.17 -45.10
C LYS A 561 -34.42 50.13 -46.11
N GLN A 562 -35.64 49.92 -45.62
CA GLN A 562 -36.88 50.21 -46.33
C GLN A 562 -37.07 51.72 -46.40
N GLN A 563 -37.19 52.23 -47.63
CA GLN A 563 -37.94 53.43 -47.95
C GLN A 563 -39.43 53.04 -47.96
N ASP A 564 -40.21 53.63 -47.08
CA ASP A 564 -41.43 54.42 -47.36
C ASP A 564 -42.10 54.83 -46.04
#